data_AF-T1I9Q4-F1
#
_entry.id   AF-T1I9Q4-F1
#
_cell.length_a   1.000
_cell.length_b   1.000
_cell.length_c   1.000
_cell.angle_alpha   90.00
_cell.angle_beta   90.00
_cell.angle_gamma   90.00
#
_symmetry.space_group_name_H-M   'P 1'
#
loop_
_entity.id
_entity.type
_entity.pdbx_description
1 polymer ?
#
loop_
_entity_poly.entity_id
_entity_poly.type
_entity_poly.pdbx_seq_one_letter_code
_entity_poly.pdbx_strand_id
1 'polypeptide(L)'
;MEPYSALLAVTILCLTSTMGVSGDCSTNISPKKGLDKAKYFSGTWYVTHYLDKDPQVTDPYCSSFTPKESGGTVKEALYHFNSK
;
A
#
# COMPACT_ATOMS: atom_id res chain seq x y z
N MET A 1 -19.62 20.41 33.64
CA MET A 1 -18.26 19.95 33.32
C MET A 1 -18.42 18.85 32.29
N GLU A 2 -17.91 19.14 31.10
CA GLU A 2 -18.04 18.44 29.82
C GLU A 2 -17.68 16.95 29.86
N PRO A 3 -18.42 16.05 29.17
CA PRO A 3 -17.95 14.71 28.83
C PRO A 3 -17.43 14.69 27.38
N TYR A 4 -16.62 15.67 26.96
CA TYR A 4 -16.11 15.74 25.58
C TYR A 4 -14.63 15.37 25.44
N SER A 5 -13.91 15.16 26.55
CA SER A 5 -12.48 14.85 26.50
C SER A 5 -12.15 13.40 26.12
N ALA A 6 -13.11 12.47 26.19
CA ALA A 6 -12.85 11.05 25.89
C ALA A 6 -12.91 10.72 24.38
N LEU A 7 -13.64 11.50 23.58
CA LEU A 7 -13.78 11.27 22.13
C LEU A 7 -12.58 11.76 21.31
N LEU A 8 -11.75 12.65 21.86
CA LEU A 8 -10.57 13.17 21.16
C LEU A 8 -9.38 12.19 21.15
N ALA A 9 -9.35 11.22 22.07
CA ALA A 9 -8.24 10.27 22.17
C ALA A 9 -8.32 9.14 21.13
N VAL A 10 -9.51 8.87 20.59
CA VAL A 10 -9.74 7.78 19.62
C VAL A 10 -9.34 8.18 18.20
N THR A 11 -9.28 9.47 17.88
CA THR A 11 -8.89 9.94 16.54
C THR A 11 -7.37 9.96 16.33
N ILE A 12 -6.58 10.04 17.40
CA ILE A 12 -5.10 10.13 17.31
C ILE A 12 -4.47 8.77 17.00
N LEU A 13 -5.12 7.66 17.37
CA LEU A 13 -4.60 6.29 17.16
C LEU A 13 -4.78 5.74 15.73
N CYS A 14 -5.52 6.43 14.84
CA CYS A 14 -5.67 5.99 13.45
C CYS A 14 -4.54 6.47 12.53
N LEU A 15 -3.69 7.41 12.97
CA LEU A 15 -2.62 7.98 12.13
C LEU A 15 -1.30 7.20 12.18
N THR A 16 -1.18 6.16 13.01
CA THR A 16 0.08 5.41 13.19
C THR A 16 0.17 4.11 12.41
N SER A 17 -0.72 3.88 11.43
CA SER A 17 -0.60 2.75 10.51
C SER A 17 0.26 3.05 9.26
N THR A 18 1.13 4.06 9.31
CA THR A 18 2.28 4.17 8.40
C THR A 18 3.38 3.21 8.84
N MET A 19 3.08 1.91 8.83
CA MET A 19 4.11 0.90 8.92
C MET A 19 4.97 0.98 7.65
N GLY A 20 6.13 1.66 7.77
CA GLY A 20 7.34 1.28 7.05
C GLY A 20 7.65 1.96 5.72
N VAL A 21 7.36 3.25 5.53
CA VAL A 21 7.97 4.01 4.42
C VAL A 21 8.65 5.24 4.99
N SER A 22 9.97 5.18 5.18
CA SER A 22 10.79 6.35 5.45
C SER A 22 10.99 7.11 4.13
N GLY A 23 10.09 8.03 3.82
CA GLY A 23 10.18 8.88 2.63
C GLY A 23 8.85 9.57 2.32
N ASP A 24 8.90 10.81 1.83
CA ASP A 24 7.70 11.51 1.38
C ASP A 24 7.15 10.85 0.11
N CYS A 25 5.89 10.41 0.17
CA CYS A 25 5.19 9.87 -0.99
C CYS A 25 5.07 10.93 -2.11
N SER A 26 5.05 10.47 -3.37
CA SER A 26 4.81 11.36 -4.51
C SER A 26 3.41 11.98 -4.45
N THR A 27 3.31 13.30 -4.60
CA THR A 27 2.07 14.07 -4.43
C THR A 27 1.13 14.06 -5.64
N ASN A 28 1.61 13.67 -6.83
CA ASN A 28 0.87 13.75 -8.09
C ASN A 28 0.40 12.36 -8.61
N ILE A 29 -0.13 11.53 -7.71
CA ILE A 29 -0.67 10.19 -8.07
C ILE A 29 -2.19 10.23 -7.97
N SER A 30 -2.88 9.81 -9.03
CA SER A 30 -4.35 9.77 -9.09
C SER A 30 -4.86 8.41 -9.59
N PRO A 31 -5.89 7.81 -8.97
CA PRO A 31 -6.46 6.54 -9.41
C PRO A 31 -7.05 6.60 -10.82
N LYS A 32 -6.92 5.50 -11.58
CA LYS A 32 -7.54 5.38 -12.90
C LYS A 32 -9.07 5.29 -12.77
N LYS A 33 -9.79 6.26 -13.34
CA LYS A 33 -11.26 6.18 -13.45
C LYS A 33 -11.68 5.03 -14.37
N GLY A 34 -12.69 4.26 -13.95
CA GLY A 34 -13.22 3.14 -14.73
C GLY A 34 -12.26 1.95 -14.84
N LEU A 35 -11.39 1.75 -13.85
CA LEU A 35 -10.56 0.54 -13.77
C LEU A 35 -11.45 -0.72 -13.74
N ASP A 36 -11.15 -1.68 -14.61
CA ASP A 36 -11.78 -3.00 -14.58
C ASP A 36 -11.21 -3.80 -13.40
N LYS A 37 -11.91 -3.72 -12.26
CA LYS A 37 -11.53 -4.40 -11.02
C LYS A 37 -11.44 -5.92 -11.18
N ALA A 38 -12.31 -6.52 -12.00
CA ALA A 38 -12.33 -7.96 -12.17
C ALA A 38 -11.05 -8.47 -12.85
N LYS A 39 -10.46 -7.66 -13.74
CA LYS A 39 -9.16 -7.97 -14.35
C LYS A 39 -8.01 -7.72 -13.38
N TYR A 40 -8.01 -6.59 -12.69
CA TYR A 40 -6.91 -6.23 -11.79
C TYR A 40 -6.80 -7.17 -10.58
N PHE A 41 -7.92 -7.46 -9.92
CA PHE A 41 -7.99 -8.33 -8.73
C PHE A 41 -8.11 -9.81 -9.10
N SER A 42 -7.40 -10.25 -10.14
CA SER A 42 -7.37 -11.62 -10.63
C SER A 42 -5.96 -12.10 -10.95
N GLY A 43 -5.75 -13.41 -10.96
CA GLY A 43 -4.45 -14.02 -11.27
C GLY A 43 -3.33 -13.62 -10.31
N THR A 44 -2.11 -13.57 -10.84
CA THR A 44 -0.88 -13.18 -10.15
C THR A 44 -0.17 -12.11 -10.96
N TRP A 45 0.28 -11.06 -10.29
CA TRP A 45 1.09 -10.00 -10.88
C TRP A 45 2.56 -10.23 -10.56
N TYR A 46 3.41 -10.07 -11.57
CA TYR A 46 4.87 -10.03 -11.42
C TYR A 46 5.34 -8.61 -11.71
N VAL A 47 6.11 -8.03 -10.79
CA VAL A 47 6.74 -6.73 -11.02
C VAL A 47 7.85 -6.92 -12.04
N THR A 48 7.66 -6.39 -13.25
CA THR A 48 8.66 -6.49 -14.32
C THR A 48 9.70 -5.38 -14.24
N HIS A 49 9.28 -4.19 -13.78
CA HIS A 49 10.12 -3.02 -13.57
C HIS A 49 9.58 -2.26 -12.36
N TYR A 50 10.48 -1.73 -11.54
CA TYR A 50 10.16 -0.83 -10.44
C TYR A 50 11.11 0.38 -10.48
N LEU A 51 10.66 1.49 -9.88
CA LEU A 51 11.45 2.71 -9.73
C LEU A 51 11.28 3.21 -8.31
N ASP A 52 12.27 2.92 -7.46
CA ASP A 52 12.41 3.58 -6.17
C ASP A 52 13.03 4.97 -6.39
N LYS A 53 12.47 5.99 -5.74
CA LYS A 53 12.95 7.37 -5.86
C LYS A 53 14.01 7.71 -4.83
N ASP A 54 14.16 6.90 -3.78
CA ASP A 54 15.28 7.06 -2.85
C ASP A 54 16.57 6.61 -3.56
N PRO A 55 17.50 7.53 -3.87
CA PRO A 55 18.72 7.18 -4.57
C PRO A 55 19.68 6.32 -3.71
N GLN A 56 19.42 6.19 -2.40
CA GLN A 56 20.25 5.38 -1.50
C GLN A 56 19.83 3.90 -1.47
N VAL A 57 18.62 3.57 -1.95
CA VAL A 57 18.16 2.18 -2.06
C VAL A 57 18.87 1.50 -3.21
N THR A 58 19.66 0.46 -2.89
CA THR A 58 20.52 -0.24 -3.87
C THR A 58 20.22 -1.73 -3.99
N ASP A 59 19.42 -2.28 -3.08
CA ASP A 59 19.09 -3.70 -3.06
C ASP A 59 18.05 -4.01 -4.14
N PRO A 60 18.38 -4.85 -5.14
CA PRO A 60 17.39 -5.29 -6.08
C PRO A 60 16.44 -6.29 -5.42
N TYR A 61 15.16 -6.23 -5.80
CA TYR A 61 14.21 -7.25 -5.39
C TYR A 61 13.32 -7.67 -6.55
N CYS A 62 12.92 -8.94 -6.52
CA CYS A 62 11.80 -9.45 -7.29
C CYS A 62 10.55 -9.41 -6.40
N SER A 63 9.41 -9.02 -6.95
CA SER A 63 8.14 -9.05 -6.23
C SER A 63 7.02 -9.62 -7.08
N SER A 64 6.15 -10.38 -6.43
CA SER A 64 4.91 -10.85 -7.03
C SER A 64 3.79 -10.83 -6.00
N PHE A 65 2.56 -10.65 -6.45
CA PHE A 65 1.41 -10.62 -5.56
C PHE A 65 0.15 -11.18 -6.22
N THR A 66 -0.76 -11.70 -5.39
CA THR A 66 -2.05 -12.24 -5.80
C THR A 66 -3.16 -11.48 -5.08
N PRO A 67 -3.73 -10.43 -5.72
CA PRO A 67 -4.72 -9.57 -5.10
C PRO A 67 -6.14 -10.11 -5.32
N LYS A 68 -7.00 -9.96 -4.31
CA LYS A 68 -8.45 -10.25 -4.37
C LYS A 68 -9.22 -9.08 -3.78
N GLU A 69 -10.41 -8.85 -4.31
CA GLU A 69 -11.35 -7.84 -3.79
C GLU A 69 -12.73 -8.47 -3.65
N SER A 70 -13.39 -8.22 -2.53
CA SER A 70 -14.77 -8.64 -2.28
C SER A 70 -15.46 -7.66 -1.34
N GLY A 71 -16.62 -7.14 -1.75
CA GLY A 71 -17.42 -6.25 -0.92
C GLY A 71 -16.73 -4.93 -0.56
N GLY A 72 -15.85 -4.42 -1.43
CA GLY A 72 -15.04 -3.24 -1.18
C GLY A 72 -13.78 -3.49 -0.35
N THR A 73 -13.56 -4.72 0.12
CA THR A 73 -12.39 -5.09 0.90
C THR A 73 -11.35 -5.78 0.02
N VAL A 74 -10.12 -5.27 0.04
CA VAL A 74 -8.97 -5.89 -0.64
C VAL A 74 -8.26 -6.83 0.33
N LYS A 75 -7.92 -8.03 -0.14
CA LYS A 75 -7.03 -8.99 0.53
C LYS A 75 -6.01 -9.47 -0.49
N GLU A 76 -4.74 -9.37 -0.17
CA GLU A 76 -3.67 -9.74 -1.08
C GLU A 76 -2.58 -10.54 -0.36
N ALA A 77 -1.99 -11.49 -1.09
CA ALA A 77 -0.78 -12.20 -0.68
C ALA A 77 0.40 -11.61 -1.45
N LEU A 78 1.43 -11.15 -0.73
CA LEU A 78 2.64 -10.56 -1.31
C LEU A 78 3.84 -11.48 -1.10
N TYR A 79 4.73 -11.52 -2.09
CA TYR A 79 6.01 -12.19 -2.02
C TYR A 79 7.12 -11.25 -2.48
N HIS A 80 8.15 -11.12 -1.68
CA HIS A 80 9.36 -10.38 -2.00
C HIS A 80 10.55 -11.34 -1.94
N PHE A 81 11.40 -11.28 -2.95
CA PHE A 81 12.66 -12.00 -2.99
C PHE A 81 13.78 -11.01 -3.22
N ASN A 82 14.70 -10.95 -2.28
CA ASN A 82 15.99 -10.31 -2.47
C ASN A 82 17.02 -11.43 -2.57
N SER A 83 17.82 -11.45 -3.63
CA SER A 83 18.81 -12.50 -3.88
C SER A 83 20.16 -12.23 -3.18
N LYS A 84 20.22 -11.26 -2.28
CA LYS A 84 21.40 -10.94 -1.47
C LYS A 84 21.57 -11.88 -0.29
#